data_AF-A0A348TT22-F1
#
_entry.id   AF-A0A348TT22-F1
#
_cell.length_a   1.000
_cell.length_b   1.000
_cell.length_c   1.000
_cell.angle_alpha   90.00
_cell.angle_beta   90.00
_cell.angle_gamma   90.00
#
_symmetry.space_group_name_H-M   'P 1'
#
loop_
_entity.id
_entity.type
_entity.pdbx_description
1 polymer ?
#
loop_
_entity_poly.entity_id
_entity_poly.type
_entity_poly.pdbx_seq_one_letter_code
_entity_poly.pdbx_strand_id
1 'polypeptide(L)'
;MILSTIDIIVLVVLLLSTVLIGLYFGRSKKKTLSEYFLGGRSLPWYIAGISMVATTFAADTPLAVTELVGQYGISGNWLWWNLLAGGMLTTVFFARMWRRSGLTTEVEFIEFRYSGRPAALLRGFKAVYLGGIMNVLIMGWVNVAMITLLEGFFGMTHESAFIWTGAALLIVVFYVSFSGLKGVVYTDVFQFVLAMSGSIALAYYVLKAPEVGGLAGLRASLPEETFSFLPSVGDGGSGGRYQISLASFLAFFGMVWWTSWYPGAEPGGGGYSAQRMLSTKDERSSFLA
;
A
#
# COMPACT_ATOMS: atom_id res chain seq x y z
N MET A 1 2.12 -5.05 28.18
CA MET A 1 2.01 -3.60 28.42
C MET A 1 0.58 -3.30 28.84
N ILE A 2 0.32 -2.48 29.85
CA ILE A 2 -1.07 -2.11 30.22
C ILE A 2 -1.38 -0.81 29.48
N LEU A 3 -2.38 -0.82 28.61
CA LEU A 3 -2.86 0.39 27.95
C LEU A 3 -3.48 1.31 28.97
N SER A 4 -3.08 2.58 28.94
CA SER A 4 -3.76 3.60 29.72
C SER A 4 -5.16 3.84 29.16
N THR A 5 -6.04 4.43 29.97
CA THR A 5 -7.37 4.84 29.51
C THR A 5 -7.29 5.79 28.32
N ILE A 6 -6.25 6.63 28.25
CA ILE A 6 -6.03 7.57 27.14
C ILE A 6 -5.74 6.81 25.85
N ASP A 7 -4.91 5.77 25.91
CA ASP A 7 -4.56 4.97 24.72
C ASP A 7 -5.80 4.28 24.12
N ILE A 8 -6.65 3.74 24.99
CA ILE A 8 -7.91 3.11 24.59
C ILE A 8 -8.86 4.14 23.96
N ILE A 9 -9.01 5.31 24.57
CA ILE A 9 -9.85 6.39 24.03
C ILE A 9 -9.36 6.80 22.64
N VAL A 10 -8.05 7.01 22.46
CA VAL A 10 -7.46 7.37 21.18
C VAL A 10 -7.75 6.29 20.14
N LEU A 11 -7.52 5.01 20.46
CA LEU A 11 -7.77 3.89 19.55
C LEU A 11 -9.25 3.84 19.12
N VAL A 12 -10.18 3.93 20.07
CA VAL A 12 -11.62 3.91 19.78
C VAL A 12 -12.02 5.11 18.91
N VAL A 13 -11.55 6.31 19.23
CA VAL A 13 -11.83 7.52 18.44
C VAL A 13 -11.31 7.38 17.01
N LEU A 14 -10.13 6.81 16.81
CA LEU A 14 -9.55 6.61 15.48
C LEU A 14 -10.34 5.60 14.64
N LEU A 15 -10.74 4.48 15.25
CA LEU A 15 -11.58 3.48 14.58
C LEU A 15 -12.95 4.06 14.20
N LEU A 16 -13.60 4.75 15.14
CA LEU A 16 -14.88 5.42 14.89
C LEU A 16 -14.75 6.50 13.81
N SER A 17 -13.69 7.31 13.85
CA SER A 17 -13.44 8.35 12.83
C SER A 17 -13.31 7.73 11.44
N THR A 18 -12.61 6.61 11.31
CA THR A 18 -12.48 5.88 10.04
C THR A 18 -13.84 5.47 9.50
N VAL A 19 -14.66 4.83 10.34
CA VAL A 19 -16.02 4.39 9.94
C VAL A 19 -16.89 5.59 9.55
N LEU A 20 -16.88 6.66 10.37
CA LEU A 20 -17.67 7.86 10.13
C LEU A 20 -17.25 8.58 8.84
N ILE A 21 -15.96 8.71 8.56
CA ILE A 21 -15.44 9.29 7.31
C ILE A 21 -15.90 8.46 6.12
N GLY A 22 -15.76 7.13 6.19
CA GLY A 22 -16.19 6.22 5.14
C GLY A 22 -17.68 6.39 4.84
N LEU A 23 -18.54 6.33 5.85
CA LEU A 23 -19.98 6.50 5.70
C LEU A 23 -20.35 7.91 5.21
N TYR A 24 -19.69 8.95 5.72
CA TYR A 24 -19.94 10.34 5.36
C TYR A 24 -19.60 10.65 3.89
N PHE A 25 -18.45 10.23 3.39
CA PHE A 25 -18.10 10.43 1.98
C PHE A 25 -18.80 9.42 1.06
N GLY A 26 -19.23 8.29 1.62
CA GLY A 26 -19.99 7.24 0.97
C GLY A 26 -21.49 7.52 0.78
N ARG A 27 -22.07 8.49 1.48
CA ARG A 27 -23.52 8.82 1.40
C ARG A 27 -23.99 9.43 0.07
N SER A 28 -23.09 9.58 -0.90
CA SER A 28 -23.45 10.02 -2.26
C SER A 28 -24.56 9.12 -2.81
N LYS A 29 -25.47 9.66 -3.63
CA LYS A 29 -26.58 8.88 -4.22
C LYS A 29 -26.02 7.80 -5.14
N LYS A 30 -25.76 6.59 -4.61
CA LYS A 30 -25.26 5.42 -5.36
C LYS A 30 -26.40 4.78 -6.15
N LYS A 31 -26.86 5.47 -7.19
CA LYS A 31 -27.93 4.96 -8.06
C LYS A 31 -27.39 3.99 -9.11
N THR A 32 -26.08 4.02 -9.38
CA THR A 32 -25.45 3.19 -10.42
C THR A 32 -24.20 2.45 -9.91
N LEU A 33 -23.85 1.34 -10.57
CA LEU A 33 -22.60 0.61 -10.30
C LEU A 33 -21.36 1.48 -10.53
N SER A 34 -21.40 2.38 -11.52
CA SER A 34 -20.31 3.33 -11.79
C SER A 34 -20.11 4.32 -10.63
N GLU A 35 -21.19 4.80 -10.01
CA GLU A 35 -21.06 5.64 -8.81
C GLU A 35 -20.47 4.88 -7.62
N TYR A 36 -20.83 3.60 -7.45
CA TYR A 36 -20.28 2.76 -6.39
C TYR A 36 -18.80 2.45 -6.60
N PHE A 37 -18.43 1.95 -7.78
CA PHE A 37 -17.07 1.45 -8.06
C PHE A 37 -16.08 2.51 -8.53
N LEU A 38 -16.55 3.63 -9.10
CA LEU A 38 -15.69 4.71 -9.63
C LEU A 38 -15.91 6.06 -8.94
N GLY A 39 -16.80 6.13 -7.95
CA GLY A 39 -17.10 7.38 -7.27
C GLY A 39 -17.60 8.47 -8.22
N GLY A 40 -18.35 8.09 -9.26
CA GLY A 40 -18.85 9.03 -10.26
C GLY A 40 -17.74 9.77 -11.02
N ARG A 41 -16.52 9.20 -11.07
CA ARG A 41 -15.37 9.76 -11.79
C ARG A 41 -15.09 11.22 -11.44
N SER A 42 -15.04 11.51 -10.15
CA SER A 42 -14.94 12.88 -9.62
C SER A 42 -13.78 13.06 -8.65
N LEU A 43 -12.89 12.07 -8.54
CA LEU A 43 -11.77 12.14 -7.62
C LEU A 43 -10.77 13.21 -8.07
N PRO A 44 -10.38 14.13 -7.18
CA PRO A 44 -9.21 14.97 -7.39
C PRO A 44 -7.93 14.13 -7.47
N TRP A 45 -6.93 14.62 -8.21
CA TRP A 45 -5.67 13.90 -8.41
C TRP A 45 -4.96 13.55 -7.09
N TYR A 46 -4.87 14.50 -6.15
CA TYR A 46 -4.16 14.28 -4.89
C TYR A 46 -4.86 13.25 -3.99
N ILE A 47 -6.19 13.20 -4.03
CA ILE A 47 -6.98 12.20 -3.31
C ILE A 47 -6.77 10.80 -3.92
N ALA A 48 -6.78 10.70 -5.26
CA ALA A 48 -6.53 9.46 -5.95
C ALA A 48 -5.09 8.95 -5.74
N GLY A 49 -4.08 9.82 -5.87
CA GLY A 49 -2.68 9.49 -5.69
C GLY A 49 -2.34 9.07 -4.26
N ILE A 50 -2.80 9.83 -3.26
CA ILE A 50 -2.62 9.44 -1.85
C ILE A 50 -3.27 8.08 -1.58
N SER A 51 -4.49 7.82 -2.09
CA SER A 51 -5.13 6.51 -1.91
C SER A 51 -4.34 5.37 -2.57
N MET A 52 -3.73 5.59 -3.74
CA MET A 52 -2.87 4.57 -4.36
C MET A 52 -1.68 4.21 -3.46
N VAL A 53 -0.99 5.20 -2.90
CA VAL A 53 0.13 4.97 -1.97
C VAL A 53 -0.37 4.37 -0.65
N ALA A 54 -1.44 4.90 -0.09
CA ALA A 54 -2.03 4.44 1.16
C ALA A 54 -2.45 2.97 1.11
N THR A 55 -2.95 2.50 -0.05
CA THR A 55 -3.34 1.10 -0.25
C THR A 55 -2.14 0.15 -0.11
N THR A 56 -0.92 0.60 -0.42
CA THR A 56 0.30 -0.19 -0.19
C THR A 56 0.78 -0.14 1.26
N PHE A 57 0.34 0.84 2.05
CA PHE A 57 0.80 1.06 3.41
C PHE A 57 -0.04 0.26 4.42
N ALA A 58 -0.05 -1.06 4.26
CA ALA A 58 -0.74 -1.99 5.15
C ALA A 58 0.14 -2.39 6.37
N ALA A 59 -0.42 -3.15 7.31
CA ALA A 59 0.23 -3.51 8.58
C ALA A 59 1.57 -4.28 8.41
N ASP A 60 1.72 -5.01 7.31
CA ASP A 60 2.91 -5.76 6.93
C ASP A 60 4.06 -4.89 6.43
N THR A 61 3.75 -3.76 5.79
CA THR A 61 4.73 -2.98 5.04
C THR A 61 5.74 -2.25 5.95
N PRO A 62 5.33 -1.54 7.03
CA PRO A 62 6.28 -1.00 7.99
C PRO A 62 7.17 -2.07 8.63
N LEU A 63 6.64 -3.27 8.91
CA LEU A 63 7.41 -4.38 9.46
C LEU A 63 8.50 -4.83 8.47
N ALA A 64 8.13 -5.07 7.21
CA ALA A 64 9.08 -5.45 6.17
C ALA A 64 10.15 -4.38 5.94
N VAL A 65 9.76 -3.10 5.83
CA VAL A 65 10.72 -2.00 5.56
C VAL A 65 11.66 -1.79 6.75
N THR A 66 11.15 -1.84 7.98
CA THR A 66 12.00 -1.71 9.18
C THR A 66 12.95 -2.89 9.34
N GLU A 67 12.52 -4.11 9.01
CA GLU A 67 13.40 -5.28 8.97
C GLU A 67 14.51 -5.13 7.92
N LEU A 68 14.16 -4.74 6.68
CA LEU A 68 15.13 -4.50 5.61
C LEU A 68 16.17 -3.45 5.99
N VAL A 69 15.72 -2.31 6.54
CA VAL A 69 16.64 -1.24 6.97
C VAL A 69 17.46 -1.65 8.19
N GLY A 70 16.88 -2.41 9.12
CA GLY A 70 17.58 -2.92 10.29
C GLY A 70 18.67 -3.93 9.94
N GLN A 71 18.45 -4.79 8.96
CA GLN A 71 19.41 -5.82 8.53
C GLN A 71 20.44 -5.30 7.54
N TYR A 72 20.03 -4.44 6.60
CA TYR A 72 20.82 -4.09 5.41
C TYR A 72 21.09 -2.58 5.27
N GLY A 73 20.69 -1.77 6.25
CA GLY A 73 20.76 -0.32 6.18
C GLY A 73 19.83 0.29 5.13
N ILE A 74 19.98 1.59 4.87
CA ILE A 74 19.12 2.35 3.95
C ILE A 74 19.14 1.73 2.54
N SER A 75 20.30 1.26 2.09
CA SER A 75 20.46 0.63 0.78
C SER A 75 19.62 -0.65 0.59
N GLY A 76 19.28 -1.37 1.66
CA GLY A 76 18.41 -2.54 1.60
C GLY A 76 17.02 -2.24 1.05
N ASN A 77 16.56 -1.00 1.19
CA ASN A 77 15.24 -0.60 0.71
C ASN A 77 15.13 -0.60 -0.83
N TRP A 78 16.25 -0.70 -1.57
CA TRP A 78 16.22 -0.88 -3.03
C TRP A 78 15.63 -2.22 -3.48
N LEU A 79 15.62 -3.23 -2.61
CA LEU A 79 14.87 -4.48 -2.85
C LEU A 79 13.38 -4.24 -3.05
N TRP A 80 12.86 -3.14 -2.49
CA TRP A 80 11.49 -2.71 -2.62
C TRP A 80 11.35 -1.54 -3.61
N TRP A 81 12.19 -0.51 -3.51
CA TRP A 81 12.09 0.70 -4.34
C TRP A 81 12.29 0.48 -5.83
N ASN A 82 12.89 -0.62 -6.28
CA ASN A 82 12.94 -0.94 -7.71
C ASN A 82 11.53 -0.99 -8.34
N LEU A 83 10.51 -1.38 -7.57
CA LEU A 83 9.11 -1.43 -8.02
C LEU A 83 8.53 -0.03 -8.33
N LEU A 84 9.15 1.05 -7.82
CA LEU A 84 8.77 2.42 -8.14
C LEU A 84 8.89 2.69 -9.65
N ALA A 85 9.82 2.05 -10.35
CA ALA A 85 9.94 2.17 -11.81
C ALA A 85 8.66 1.71 -12.53
N GLY A 86 8.00 0.64 -12.05
CA GLY A 86 6.74 0.15 -12.59
C GLY A 86 5.58 1.12 -12.36
N GLY A 87 5.49 1.69 -11.16
CA GLY A 87 4.51 2.75 -10.83
C GLY A 87 4.72 4.03 -11.64
N MET A 88 5.98 4.44 -11.86
CA MET A 88 6.32 5.58 -12.70
C MET A 88 5.93 5.34 -14.16
N LEU A 89 6.20 4.16 -14.70
CA LEU A 89 5.82 3.80 -16.07
C LEU A 89 4.30 3.84 -16.23
N THR A 90 3.55 3.29 -15.26
CA THR A 90 2.10 3.37 -15.21
C THR A 90 1.60 4.81 -15.28
N THR A 91 2.15 5.67 -14.43
CA THR A 91 1.68 7.06 -14.30
C THR A 91 2.01 7.88 -15.55
N VAL A 92 3.24 7.75 -16.06
CA VAL A 92 3.73 8.53 -17.19
C VAL A 92 3.05 8.14 -18.49
N PHE A 93 2.90 6.84 -18.76
CA PHE A 93 2.39 6.36 -20.04
C PHE A 93 0.90 6.00 -19.99
N PHE A 94 0.46 5.28 -18.95
CA PHE A 94 -0.86 4.63 -18.94
C PHE A 94 -1.95 5.41 -18.21
N ALA A 95 -1.64 6.30 -17.27
CA ALA A 95 -2.67 6.97 -16.47
C ALA A 95 -3.71 7.73 -17.30
N ARG A 96 -3.28 8.46 -18.34
CA ARG A 96 -4.21 9.15 -19.25
C ARG A 96 -5.05 8.16 -20.05
N MET A 97 -4.43 7.07 -20.52
CA MET A 97 -5.11 6.03 -21.29
C MET A 97 -6.16 5.30 -20.46
N TRP A 98 -5.83 4.97 -19.21
CA TRP A 98 -6.80 4.42 -18.26
C TRP A 98 -8.01 5.33 -18.15
N ARG A 99 -7.82 6.61 -17.82
CA ARG A 99 -8.94 7.52 -17.67
C ARG A 99 -9.77 7.70 -18.95
N ARG A 100 -9.11 7.75 -20.11
CA ARG A 100 -9.75 7.89 -21.44
C ARG A 100 -10.57 6.66 -21.83
N SER A 101 -10.12 5.47 -21.44
CA SER A 101 -10.76 4.20 -21.82
C SER A 101 -12.24 4.13 -21.44
N GLY A 102 -12.64 4.85 -20.39
CA GLY A 102 -14.02 4.84 -19.92
C GLY A 102 -14.47 3.50 -19.35
N LEU A 103 -13.54 2.58 -19.06
CA LEU A 103 -13.81 1.28 -18.47
C LEU A 103 -14.18 1.37 -16.98
N THR A 104 -14.70 0.29 -16.42
CA THR A 104 -15.02 0.19 -14.99
C THR A 104 -13.99 -0.64 -14.25
N THR A 105 -13.46 -1.69 -14.86
CA THR A 105 -12.46 -2.57 -14.24
C THR A 105 -11.26 -2.74 -15.16
N GLU A 106 -10.10 -3.06 -14.56
CA GLU A 106 -8.89 -3.36 -15.34
C GLU A 106 -9.09 -4.56 -16.28
N VAL A 107 -9.82 -5.59 -15.83
CA VAL A 107 -9.97 -6.84 -16.60
C VAL A 107 -10.88 -6.64 -17.80
N GLU A 108 -11.76 -5.63 -17.76
CA GLU A 108 -12.56 -5.21 -18.92
C GLU A 108 -11.70 -4.74 -20.08
N PHE A 109 -10.48 -4.25 -19.81
CA PHE A 109 -9.53 -3.87 -20.84
C PHE A 109 -9.18 -5.03 -21.78
N ILE A 110 -9.24 -6.28 -21.30
CA ILE A 110 -8.94 -7.47 -22.10
C ILE A 110 -9.94 -7.58 -23.26
N GLU A 111 -11.24 -7.43 -23.00
CA GLU A 111 -12.27 -7.47 -24.04
C GLU A 111 -12.36 -6.16 -24.83
N PHE A 112 -11.91 -5.04 -24.26
CA PHE A 112 -11.77 -3.80 -25.02
C PHE A 112 -10.63 -3.89 -26.06
N ARG A 113 -9.51 -4.52 -25.68
CA ARG A 113 -8.32 -4.62 -26.53
C ARG A 113 -8.35 -5.81 -27.48
N TYR A 114 -8.94 -6.93 -27.06
CA TYR A 114 -9.03 -8.17 -27.80
C TYR A 114 -10.49 -8.58 -27.98
N SER A 115 -10.81 -9.19 -29.11
CA SER A 115 -12.19 -9.57 -29.44
C SER A 115 -12.42 -11.08 -29.36
N GLY A 116 -13.67 -11.46 -29.09
CA GLY A 116 -14.16 -12.82 -29.23
C GLY A 116 -14.10 -13.67 -27.96
N ARG A 117 -14.53 -14.92 -28.09
CA ARG A 117 -14.67 -15.87 -26.96
C ARG A 117 -13.39 -16.04 -26.12
N PRO A 118 -12.18 -16.13 -26.70
CA PRO A 118 -10.96 -16.27 -25.90
C PRO A 118 -10.71 -15.08 -24.97
N ALA A 119 -10.99 -13.85 -25.42
CA ALA A 119 -10.82 -12.64 -24.61
C ALA A 119 -11.80 -12.61 -23.43
N ALA A 120 -13.07 -12.96 -23.67
CA ALA A 120 -14.09 -13.05 -22.63
C ALA A 120 -13.76 -14.13 -21.58
N LEU A 121 -13.27 -15.30 -22.02
CA LEU A 121 -12.81 -16.37 -21.12
C LEU A 121 -11.63 -15.90 -20.26
N LEU A 122 -10.65 -15.22 -20.86
CA LEU A 122 -9.50 -14.69 -20.13
C LEU A 122 -9.91 -13.61 -19.12
N ARG A 123 -10.82 -12.71 -19.48
CA ARG A 123 -11.39 -11.73 -18.54
C ARG A 123 -12.08 -12.41 -17.38
N GLY A 124 -12.95 -13.39 -17.65
CA GLY A 124 -13.66 -14.14 -16.62
C GLY A 124 -12.72 -14.85 -15.66
N PHE A 125 -11.71 -15.55 -16.20
CA PHE A 125 -10.68 -16.20 -15.40
C PHE A 125 -9.91 -15.21 -14.53
N LYS A 126 -9.39 -14.12 -15.10
CA LYS A 126 -8.65 -13.09 -14.35
C LYS A 126 -9.52 -12.42 -13.30
N ALA A 127 -10.81 -12.18 -13.56
CA ALA A 127 -11.72 -11.60 -12.58
C ALA A 127 -11.87 -12.49 -11.33
N VAL A 128 -11.99 -13.81 -11.51
CA VAL A 128 -12.09 -14.76 -10.37
C VAL A 128 -10.74 -14.93 -9.68
N TYR A 129 -9.67 -15.10 -10.47
CA TYR A 129 -8.34 -15.36 -9.94
C TYR A 129 -7.76 -14.13 -9.21
N LEU A 130 -7.69 -12.97 -9.87
CA LEU A 130 -7.13 -11.75 -9.28
C LEU A 130 -8.13 -11.11 -8.31
N GLY A 131 -9.39 -10.97 -8.73
CA GLY A 131 -10.42 -10.30 -7.94
C GLY A 131 -10.87 -11.08 -6.70
N GLY A 132 -10.86 -12.42 -6.78
CA GLY A 132 -11.24 -13.30 -5.68
C GLY A 132 -10.05 -13.90 -4.96
N ILE A 133 -9.42 -14.91 -5.58
CA ILE A 133 -8.42 -15.78 -4.93
C ILE A 133 -7.23 -14.96 -4.41
N MET A 134 -6.61 -14.14 -5.26
CA MET A 134 -5.43 -13.37 -4.87
C MET A 134 -5.75 -12.34 -3.79
N ASN A 135 -6.88 -11.62 -3.88
CA ASN A 135 -7.27 -10.67 -2.84
C ASN A 135 -7.53 -11.35 -1.48
N VAL A 136 -8.12 -12.55 -1.46
CA VAL A 136 -8.30 -13.31 -0.21
C VAL A 136 -6.95 -13.72 0.39
N LEU A 137 -6.00 -14.16 -0.44
CA LEU A 137 -4.65 -14.49 0.02
C LEU A 137 -3.93 -13.26 0.59
N ILE A 138 -4.00 -12.12 -0.11
CA ILE A 138 -3.42 -10.85 0.33
C ILE A 138 -4.01 -10.43 1.67
N MET A 139 -5.34 -10.42 1.79
CA MET A 139 -6.01 -10.12 3.05
C MET A 139 -5.59 -11.09 4.16
N GLY A 140 -5.42 -12.37 3.85
CA GLY A 140 -4.97 -13.38 4.80
C GLY A 140 -3.64 -13.02 5.44
N TRP A 141 -2.60 -12.76 4.64
CA TRP A 141 -1.28 -12.45 5.19
C TRP A 141 -1.22 -11.07 5.88
N VAL A 142 -1.96 -10.07 5.39
CA VAL A 142 -2.02 -8.75 6.04
C VAL A 142 -2.65 -8.86 7.43
N ASN A 143 -3.68 -9.70 7.57
CA ASN A 143 -4.28 -9.96 8.88
C ASN A 143 -3.36 -10.77 9.81
N VAL A 144 -2.53 -11.68 9.26
CA VAL A 144 -1.49 -12.34 10.06
C VAL A 144 -0.49 -11.32 10.60
N ALA A 145 -0.04 -10.37 9.77
CA ALA A 145 0.82 -9.29 10.25
C ALA A 145 0.15 -8.46 11.36
N MET A 146 -1.15 -8.17 11.23
CA MET A 146 -1.91 -7.48 12.28
C MET A 146 -1.98 -8.30 13.59
N ILE A 147 -2.20 -9.62 13.50
CA ILE A 147 -2.19 -10.51 14.68
C ILE A 147 -0.82 -10.47 15.37
N THR A 148 0.27 -10.57 14.60
CA THR A 148 1.63 -10.49 15.14
C THR A 148 1.90 -9.14 15.82
N LEU A 149 1.37 -8.03 15.28
CA LEU A 149 1.45 -6.73 15.95
C LEU A 149 0.70 -6.73 17.28
N LEU A 150 -0.51 -7.30 17.33
CA LEU A 150 -1.29 -7.39 18.56
C LEU A 150 -0.59 -8.24 19.64
N GLU A 151 -0.01 -9.36 19.24
CA GLU A 151 0.79 -10.23 20.12
C GLU A 151 2.04 -9.50 20.63
N GLY A 152 2.82 -8.91 19.71
CA GLY A 152 4.12 -8.29 20.04
C GLY A 152 4.00 -7.00 20.85
N PHE A 153 3.08 -6.10 20.49
CA PHE A 153 2.95 -4.80 21.17
C PHE A 153 2.09 -4.87 22.43
N PHE A 154 0.98 -5.63 22.39
CA PHE A 154 0.01 -5.65 23.47
C PHE A 154 0.14 -6.89 24.37
N GLY A 155 0.96 -7.87 24.00
CA GLY A 155 1.12 -9.12 24.76
C GLY A 155 -0.14 -9.99 24.74
N MET A 156 -0.98 -9.84 23.71
CA MET A 156 -2.21 -10.61 23.56
C MET A 156 -1.90 -12.07 23.24
N THR A 157 -2.74 -12.98 23.71
CA THR A 157 -2.68 -14.38 23.23
C THR A 157 -3.10 -14.43 21.76
N HIS A 158 -2.58 -15.41 21.02
CA HIS A 158 -2.93 -15.62 19.62
C HIS A 158 -4.44 -15.67 19.38
N GLU A 159 -5.16 -16.43 20.21
CA GLU A 159 -6.62 -16.56 20.15
C GLU A 159 -7.31 -15.20 20.30
N SER A 160 -6.90 -14.40 21.28
CA SER A 160 -7.46 -13.07 21.49
C SER A 160 -7.17 -12.16 20.29
N ALA A 161 -5.92 -12.12 19.82
CA ALA A 161 -5.50 -11.30 18.69
C ALA A 161 -6.25 -11.68 17.40
N PHE A 162 -6.45 -12.98 17.17
CA PHE A 162 -7.23 -13.49 16.04
C PHE A 162 -8.69 -13.02 16.09
N ILE A 163 -9.36 -13.15 17.25
CA ILE A 163 -10.75 -12.71 17.43
C ILE A 163 -10.89 -11.20 17.21
N TRP A 164 -10.00 -10.39 17.79
CA TRP A 164 -10.04 -8.93 17.64
C TRP A 164 -9.76 -8.48 16.21
N THR A 165 -8.81 -9.13 15.52
CA THR A 165 -8.53 -8.87 14.10
C THR A 165 -9.74 -9.23 13.23
N GLY A 166 -10.38 -10.37 13.50
CA GLY A 166 -11.62 -10.77 12.81
C GLY A 166 -12.78 -9.81 13.05
N ALA A 167 -12.96 -9.32 14.29
CA ALA A 167 -13.97 -8.32 14.61
C ALA A 167 -13.73 -6.99 13.89
N ALA A 168 -12.48 -6.51 13.87
CA ALA A 168 -12.10 -5.32 13.13
C ALA A 168 -12.34 -5.48 11.61
N LEU A 169 -12.00 -6.65 11.05
CA LEU A 169 -12.25 -6.96 9.65
C LEU A 169 -13.76 -6.90 9.32
N LEU A 170 -14.63 -7.43 10.17
CA LEU A 170 -16.08 -7.35 9.97
C LEU A 170 -16.58 -5.90 9.97
N ILE A 171 -16.07 -5.04 10.84
CA ILE A 171 -16.38 -3.61 10.86
C ILE A 171 -15.93 -2.96 9.55
N VAL A 172 -14.72 -3.30 9.06
CA VAL A 172 -14.19 -2.80 7.79
C VAL A 172 -15.09 -3.22 6.63
N VAL A 173 -15.41 -4.52 6.53
CA VAL A 173 -16.31 -5.05 5.50
C VAL A 173 -17.65 -4.33 5.52
N PHE A 174 -18.21 -4.11 6.71
CA PHE A 174 -19.46 -3.37 6.87
C PHE A 174 -19.35 -1.96 6.27
N TYR A 175 -18.47 -1.09 6.79
CA TYR A 175 -18.46 0.30 6.33
C TYR A 175 -18.02 0.42 4.86
N VAL A 176 -17.10 -0.44 4.37
CA VAL A 176 -16.66 -0.43 2.97
C VAL A 176 -17.82 -0.77 2.04
N SER A 177 -18.62 -1.78 2.39
CA SER A 177 -19.82 -2.18 1.64
C SER A 177 -20.84 -1.03 1.54
N PHE A 178 -20.98 -0.24 2.60
CA PHE A 178 -21.87 0.93 2.61
C PHE A 178 -21.25 2.20 2.03
N SER A 179 -19.93 2.29 1.87
CA SER A 179 -19.24 3.54 1.53
C SER A 179 -18.76 3.63 0.08
N GLY A 180 -18.48 2.50 -0.59
CA GLY A 180 -18.06 2.49 -1.99
C GLY A 180 -16.74 3.22 -2.22
N LEU A 181 -16.30 3.39 -3.48
CA LEU A 181 -14.94 3.88 -3.75
C LEU A 181 -14.66 5.26 -3.14
N LYS A 182 -15.61 6.21 -3.19
CA LYS A 182 -15.38 7.53 -2.58
C LYS A 182 -15.06 7.40 -1.09
N GLY A 183 -15.87 6.66 -0.35
CA GLY A 183 -15.65 6.47 1.08
C GLY A 183 -14.29 5.86 1.36
N VAL A 184 -13.94 4.78 0.67
CA VAL A 184 -12.65 4.08 0.77
C VAL A 184 -11.49 5.05 0.52
N VAL A 185 -11.53 5.79 -0.59
CA VAL A 185 -10.44 6.70 -0.95
C VAL A 185 -10.26 7.84 0.07
N TYR A 186 -11.34 8.36 0.66
CA TYR A 186 -11.22 9.38 1.70
C TYR A 186 -10.77 8.80 3.06
N THR A 187 -11.14 7.56 3.39
CA THR A 187 -10.59 6.87 4.56
C THR A 187 -9.11 6.58 4.38
N ASP A 188 -8.68 6.17 3.18
CA ASP A 188 -7.27 5.95 2.84
C ASP A 188 -6.44 7.23 3.10
N VAL A 189 -6.92 8.39 2.64
CA VAL A 189 -6.23 9.68 2.84
C VAL A 189 -6.10 10.00 4.34
N PHE A 190 -7.18 9.82 5.10
CA PHE A 190 -7.15 10.05 6.55
C PHE A 190 -6.16 9.12 7.26
N GLN A 191 -6.23 7.82 6.97
CA GLN A 191 -5.37 6.80 7.57
C GLN A 191 -3.90 7.00 7.17
N PHE A 192 -3.64 7.40 5.93
CA PHE A 192 -2.28 7.67 5.47
C PHE A 192 -1.66 8.88 6.17
N VAL A 193 -2.40 9.99 6.30
CA VAL A 193 -1.92 11.16 7.04
C VAL A 193 -1.65 10.80 8.51
N LEU A 194 -2.53 10.02 9.12
CA LEU A 194 -2.34 9.53 10.50
C LEU A 194 -1.10 8.64 10.61
N ALA A 195 -0.95 7.66 9.72
CA ALA A 195 0.18 6.75 9.73
C ALA A 195 1.50 7.50 9.52
N MET A 196 1.56 8.41 8.54
CA MET A 196 2.75 9.19 8.24
C MET A 196 3.12 10.13 9.40
N SER A 197 2.15 10.83 9.98
CA SER A 197 2.39 11.68 11.15
C SER A 197 2.85 10.86 12.36
N GLY A 198 2.27 9.68 12.58
CA GLY A 198 2.69 8.74 13.62
C GLY A 198 4.12 8.24 13.42
N SER A 199 4.49 7.86 12.19
CA SER A 199 5.86 7.43 11.85
C SER A 199 6.88 8.55 12.05
N ILE A 200 6.57 9.78 11.62
CA ILE A 200 7.44 10.95 11.82
C ILE A 200 7.59 11.27 13.32
N ALA A 201 6.48 11.25 14.06
CA ALA A 201 6.50 11.49 15.50
C ALA A 201 7.35 10.43 16.23
N LEU A 202 7.17 9.15 15.90
CA LEU A 202 7.97 8.05 16.45
C LEU A 202 9.46 8.26 16.16
N ALA A 203 9.83 8.53 14.90
CA ALA A 203 11.22 8.80 14.53
C ALA A 203 11.81 9.98 15.32
N TYR A 204 11.05 11.05 15.51
CA TYR A 204 11.46 12.20 16.29
C TYR A 204 11.70 11.87 17.77
N TYR A 205 10.78 11.13 18.40
CA TYR A 205 10.91 10.74 19.81
C TYR A 205 12.07 9.75 20.02
N VAL A 206 12.26 8.79 19.11
CA VAL A 206 13.39 7.85 19.17
C VAL A 206 14.72 8.58 19.04
N LEU A 207 14.84 9.55 18.13
CA LEU A 207 16.08 10.35 18.02
C LEU A 207 16.36 11.18 19.27
N LYS A 208 15.32 11.59 20.00
CA LYS A 208 15.48 12.33 21.27
C LYS A 208 15.77 11.44 22.47
N ALA A 209 15.60 10.13 22.34
CA ALA A 209 15.89 9.20 23.42
C ALA A 209 17.38 9.35 23.82
N PRO A 210 17.69 9.53 25.13
CA PRO A 210 19.06 9.69 25.60
C PRO A 210 20.00 8.57 25.14
N GLU A 211 19.47 7.35 24.99
CA GLU A 211 20.17 6.15 24.54
C GLU A 211 20.63 6.25 23.09
N VAL A 212 19.93 7.01 22.25
CA VAL A 212 20.27 7.22 20.82
C VAL A 212 21.20 8.43 20.66
N GLY A 213 21.04 9.47 21.49
CA GLY A 213 21.90 10.65 21.45
C GLY A 213 21.75 11.50 20.18
N GLY A 214 20.56 11.53 19.58
CA GLY A 214 20.31 12.27 18.34
C GLY A 214 20.98 11.67 17.10
N LEU A 215 21.02 12.46 16.01
CA LEU A 215 21.65 12.03 14.76
C LEU A 215 23.15 11.77 14.91
N ALA A 216 23.82 12.51 15.79
CA ALA A 216 25.25 12.33 16.06
C ALA A 216 25.51 11.00 16.78
N GLY A 217 24.74 10.70 17.85
CA GLY A 217 24.86 9.42 18.55
C GLY A 217 24.48 8.22 17.67
N LEU A 218 23.46 8.38 16.82
CA LEU A 218 23.08 7.35 15.84
C LEU A 218 24.21 7.05 14.85
N ARG A 219 24.85 8.09 14.29
CA ARG A 219 26.00 7.92 13.37
C ARG A 219 27.23 7.36 14.04
N ALA A 220 27.45 7.67 15.32
CA ALA A 220 28.56 7.11 16.08
C ALA A 220 28.34 5.63 16.43
N SER A 221 27.07 5.21 16.59
CA SER A 221 26.70 3.86 17.03
C SER A 221 26.55 2.86 15.89
N LEU A 222 26.41 3.32 14.65
CA LEU A 222 26.16 2.48 13.48
C LEU A 222 27.30 2.58 12.45
N PRO A 223 27.59 1.50 11.70
CA PRO A 223 28.52 1.56 10.57
C PRO A 223 28.12 2.65 9.57
N GLU A 224 29.11 3.30 8.96
CA GLU A 224 28.87 4.34 7.94
C GLU A 224 28.02 3.79 6.78
N GLU A 225 28.16 2.50 6.48
CA GLU A 225 27.46 1.85 5.39
C GLU A 225 25.96 1.67 5.61
N THR A 226 25.50 1.69 6.86
CA THR A 226 24.08 1.70 7.18
C THR A 226 23.39 2.92 6.57
N PHE A 227 24.13 4.03 6.41
CA PHE A 227 23.61 5.29 5.85
C PHE A 227 23.81 5.40 4.33
N SER A 228 24.46 4.42 3.69
CA SER A 228 24.61 4.40 2.23
C SER A 228 23.24 4.30 1.58
N PHE A 229 22.95 5.24 0.69
CA PHE A 229 21.66 5.27 -0.03
C PHE A 229 21.59 4.20 -1.12
N LEU A 230 22.68 3.97 -1.85
CA LEU A 230 22.75 2.98 -2.93
C LEU A 230 23.43 1.69 -2.44
N PRO A 231 22.99 0.52 -2.93
CA PRO A 231 23.70 -0.73 -2.66
C PRO A 231 25.05 -0.72 -3.37
N SER A 232 26.06 -1.30 -2.72
CA SER A 232 27.36 -1.51 -3.36
C SER A 232 27.31 -2.73 -4.29
N VAL A 233 27.87 -2.60 -5.50
CA VAL A 233 27.96 -3.69 -6.48
C VAL A 233 29.36 -4.28 -6.44
N GLY A 234 29.49 -5.58 -6.16
CA GLY A 234 30.77 -6.27 -6.10
C GLY A 234 30.63 -7.76 -5.79
N ASP A 235 31.70 -8.52 -6.03
CA ASP A 235 31.78 -9.93 -5.66
C ASP A 235 32.16 -10.05 -4.17
N GLY A 236 31.38 -10.85 -3.44
CA GLY A 236 31.26 -10.79 -1.98
C GLY A 236 32.58 -10.75 -1.20
N GLY A 237 32.65 -9.84 -0.23
CA GLY A 237 33.76 -9.73 0.71
C GLY A 237 33.39 -8.95 1.97
N SER A 238 33.14 -9.70 3.05
CA SER A 238 33.30 -9.37 4.47
C SER A 238 33.41 -7.88 4.84
N GLY A 239 32.28 -7.24 5.19
CA GLY A 239 32.35 -5.94 5.84
C GLY A 239 31.01 -5.22 6.00
N GLY A 240 29.96 -5.88 6.53
CA GLY A 240 28.71 -5.19 6.94
C GLY A 240 27.93 -4.43 5.86
N ARG A 241 28.43 -4.36 4.61
CA ARG A 241 27.80 -3.68 3.48
C ARG A 241 26.77 -4.60 2.86
N TYR A 242 25.57 -4.10 2.62
CA TYR A 242 24.63 -4.77 1.73
C TYR A 242 25.18 -4.73 0.31
N GLN A 243 25.80 -5.83 -0.10
CA GLN A 243 26.35 -6.02 -1.44
C GLN A 243 25.38 -6.85 -2.25
N ILE A 244 25.10 -6.37 -3.46
CA ILE A 244 24.38 -7.13 -4.47
C ILE A 244 25.35 -7.48 -5.58
N SER A 245 25.26 -8.71 -6.08
CA SER A 245 26.01 -9.10 -7.26
C SER A 245 25.61 -8.22 -8.45
N LEU A 246 26.49 -8.03 -9.43
CA LEU A 246 26.14 -7.33 -10.65
C LEU A 246 24.92 -7.96 -11.34
N ALA A 247 24.82 -9.30 -11.31
CA ALA A 247 23.66 -10.01 -11.85
C ALA A 247 22.37 -9.67 -11.09
N SER A 248 22.42 -9.62 -9.75
CA SER A 248 21.28 -9.19 -8.92
C SER A 248 20.89 -7.76 -9.21
N PHE A 249 21.85 -6.83 -9.32
CA PHE A 249 21.58 -5.45 -9.69
C PHE A 249 20.88 -5.36 -11.05
N LEU A 250 21.43 -5.99 -12.08
CA LEU A 250 20.82 -6.02 -13.41
C LEU A 250 19.43 -6.68 -13.40
N ALA A 251 19.23 -7.71 -12.60
CA ALA A 251 17.92 -8.33 -12.43
C ALA A 251 16.92 -7.36 -11.79
N PHE A 252 17.24 -6.74 -10.64
CA PHE A 252 16.31 -5.85 -9.94
C PHE A 252 15.99 -4.59 -10.76
N PHE A 253 17.00 -3.96 -11.33
CA PHE A 253 16.85 -2.69 -12.05
C PHE A 253 16.49 -2.85 -13.53
N GLY A 254 16.73 -4.03 -14.10
CA GLY A 254 16.48 -4.31 -15.52
C GLY A 254 15.34 -5.27 -15.82
N MET A 255 14.99 -6.20 -14.92
CA MET A 255 13.97 -7.25 -15.16
C MET A 255 12.83 -7.27 -14.14
N VAL A 256 13.14 -7.37 -12.85
CA VAL A 256 12.16 -7.66 -11.79
C VAL A 256 11.02 -6.65 -11.78
N TRP A 257 11.31 -5.35 -11.88
CA TRP A 257 10.28 -4.32 -11.77
C TRP A 257 9.23 -4.37 -12.89
N TRP A 258 9.55 -4.95 -14.07
CA TRP A 258 8.60 -5.04 -15.19
C TRP A 258 8.07 -6.45 -15.47
N THR A 259 8.74 -7.49 -14.98
CA THR A 259 8.28 -8.88 -15.12
C THR A 259 7.47 -9.37 -13.92
N SER A 260 7.64 -8.75 -12.75
CA SER A 260 6.94 -9.17 -11.53
C SER A 260 5.53 -8.59 -11.47
N TRP A 261 4.59 -9.42 -11.04
CA TRP A 261 3.25 -8.97 -10.67
C TRP A 261 3.26 -8.56 -9.18
N TYR A 262 3.05 -7.29 -8.90
CA TYR A 262 2.86 -6.76 -7.56
C TYR A 262 1.69 -5.76 -7.57
N PRO A 263 0.67 -5.93 -6.72
CA PRO A 263 -0.52 -5.07 -6.72
C PRO A 263 -0.17 -3.57 -6.69
N GLY A 264 -0.51 -2.89 -7.78
CA GLY A 264 -0.30 -1.44 -7.99
C GLY A 264 1.13 -0.98 -8.31
N ALA A 265 2.08 -1.92 -8.46
CA ALA A 265 3.39 -1.65 -9.05
C ALA A 265 3.60 -2.35 -10.41
N GLU A 266 2.54 -2.92 -10.99
CA GLU A 266 2.57 -3.47 -12.34
C GLU A 266 2.82 -2.36 -13.38
N PRO A 267 3.72 -2.53 -14.37
CA PRO A 267 4.06 -1.47 -15.33
C PRO A 267 2.90 -0.92 -16.15
N GLY A 268 1.86 -1.72 -16.38
CA GLY A 268 0.66 -1.32 -17.13
C GLY A 268 -0.37 -0.57 -16.29
N GLY A 269 -0.19 -0.50 -14.97
CA GLY A 269 -1.21 -0.09 -14.01
C GLY A 269 -2.26 -1.17 -13.85
N GLY A 270 -2.15 -1.95 -12.79
CA GLY A 270 -3.10 -2.99 -12.42
C GLY A 270 -3.84 -2.69 -11.12
N GLY A 271 -4.88 -3.47 -10.86
CA GLY A 271 -5.71 -3.51 -9.67
C GLY A 271 -6.27 -2.15 -9.26
N TYR A 272 -5.99 -1.80 -8.01
CA TYR A 272 -6.49 -0.58 -7.39
C TYR A 272 -5.94 0.68 -8.07
N SER A 273 -4.69 0.69 -8.56
CA SER A 273 -4.10 1.87 -9.22
C SER A 273 -4.88 2.27 -10.47
N ALA A 274 -5.17 1.29 -11.34
CA ALA A 274 -6.03 1.50 -12.50
C ALA A 274 -7.44 2.00 -12.09
N GLN A 275 -8.03 1.41 -11.04
CA GLN A 275 -9.33 1.84 -10.53
C GLN A 275 -9.32 3.31 -10.07
N ARG A 276 -8.29 3.75 -9.33
CA ARG A 276 -8.17 5.16 -8.88
C ARG A 276 -7.98 6.09 -10.07
N MET A 277 -7.17 5.72 -11.07
CA MET A 277 -6.99 6.46 -12.33
C MET A 277 -8.30 6.61 -13.10
N LEU A 278 -9.05 5.52 -13.28
CA LEU A 278 -10.38 5.49 -13.91
C LEU A 278 -11.41 6.39 -13.21
N SER A 279 -11.22 6.61 -11.92
CA SER A 279 -12.14 7.34 -11.03
C SER A 279 -11.81 8.84 -10.90
N THR A 280 -10.73 9.29 -11.51
CA THR A 280 -10.38 10.72 -11.54
C THR A 280 -11.34 11.53 -12.42
N LYS A 281 -11.40 12.84 -12.22
CA LYS A 281 -12.28 13.72 -13.01
C LYS A 281 -11.95 13.74 -14.51
N ASP A 282 -10.67 13.82 -14.85
CA ASP A 282 -10.16 14.04 -16.21
C ASP A 282 -8.77 13.40 -16.38
N GLU A 283 -8.29 13.29 -17.62
CA GLU A 283 -6.98 12.69 -17.92
C GLU A 283 -5.82 13.40 -17.23
N ARG A 284 -5.92 14.73 -17.05
CA ARG A 284 -4.90 15.51 -16.35
C ARG A 284 -4.81 15.07 -14.90
N SER A 285 -5.94 14.87 -14.25
CA SER A 285 -6.01 14.45 -12.86
C SER A 285 -5.55 13.02 -12.68
N SER A 286 -5.81 12.15 -13.65
CA SER A 286 -5.26 10.80 -13.70
C SER A 286 -3.73 10.82 -13.77
N PHE A 287 -3.16 11.69 -14.63
CA PHE A 287 -1.71 11.81 -14.81
C PHE A 287 -0.98 12.43 -13.60
N LEU A 288 -1.65 13.29 -12.85
CA LEU A 288 -1.07 13.95 -11.66
C LEU A 288 -1.23 13.12 -10.37
N ALA A 289 -2.14 12.14 -10.38
CA ALA A 289 -2.37 11.23 -9.26
C ALA A 289 -1.20 10.26 -9.13
#